data_AF-A0A2Z6MND3-F1
#
_entry.id   AF-A0A2Z6MND3-F1
#
_cell.length_a   1.000
_cell.length_b   1.000
_cell.length_c   1.000
_cell.angle_alpha   90.00
_cell.angle_beta   90.00
_cell.angle_gamma   90.00
#
_symmetry.space_group_name_H-M   'P 1'
#
loop_
_entity.id
_entity.type
_entity.pdbx_description
1 polymer ?
#
loop_
_entity_poly.entity_id
_entity_poly.type
_entity_poly.pdbx_seq_one_letter_code
_entity_poly.pdbx_strand_id
1 'polypeptide(L)'
;MEYFLSTPPFGRKQDMVKIQSLVTLIQGTSLSSKDLPSDEFYPLISAKDAKHFYVLSREAKFCRYGTLDAEKAKGKIVVCLEDELFGIPNVGADAEVSSAGAVGMILASDYKSFYDFTAYPHVLPTSHVNYSDGQYIYSYIQSEK
;
A
#
# COMPACT_ATOMS: atom_id res chain seq x y z
N MET A 1 2.80 -9.92 13.00
CA MET A 1 3.03 -9.29 11.68
C MET A 1 1.99 -8.20 11.49
N GLU A 2 2.40 -6.95 11.66
CA GLU A 2 1.55 -6.05 12.42
C GLU A 2 1.78 -4.61 11.91
N TYR A 3 0.78 -4.07 11.22
CA TYR A 3 0.76 -2.76 10.55
C TYR A 3 -0.40 -1.88 11.01
N PHE A 4 -0.16 -0.57 11.18
CA PHE A 4 -1.19 0.41 11.50
C PHE A 4 -1.13 1.63 10.57
N LEU A 5 -2.29 2.19 10.24
CA LEU A 5 -2.51 3.43 9.48
C LEU A 5 -3.27 4.42 10.37
N SER A 6 -2.65 5.52 10.81
CA SER A 6 -3.33 6.60 11.54
C SER A 6 -3.26 7.93 10.83
N THR A 7 -4.38 8.65 10.81
CA THR A 7 -4.43 10.10 10.55
C THR A 7 -4.10 10.91 11.83
N PRO A 8 -3.25 11.95 11.76
CA PRO A 8 -2.90 12.81 12.89
C PRO A 8 -4.02 13.80 13.21
N PRO A 9 -4.11 14.28 14.46
CA PRO A 9 -5.31 14.95 14.96
C PRO A 9 -5.60 16.34 14.39
N PHE A 10 -4.72 16.98 13.60
CA PHE A 10 -5.02 18.28 12.99
C PHE A 10 -4.21 18.54 11.71
N GLY A 11 -4.92 18.78 10.59
CA GLY A 11 -4.52 19.68 9.50
C GLY A 11 -3.41 19.24 8.53
N ARG A 12 -2.68 18.15 8.78
CA ARG A 12 -1.74 17.57 7.80
C ARG A 12 -2.24 16.20 7.34
N LYS A 13 -2.41 16.04 6.01
CA LYS A 13 -2.82 14.82 5.30
C LYS A 13 -1.70 13.76 5.27
N GLN A 14 -1.12 13.48 6.43
CA GLN A 14 0.03 12.59 6.60
C GLN A 14 -0.45 11.39 7.39
N ASP A 15 -0.23 10.17 6.94
CA ASP A 15 -0.57 8.98 7.73
C ASP A 15 0.70 8.31 8.24
N MET A 16 0.66 7.73 9.44
CA MET A 16 1.79 6.96 9.96
C MET A 16 1.62 5.49 9.62
N VAL A 17 2.64 4.90 8.98
CA VAL A 17 2.81 3.46 8.79
C VAL A 17 3.79 2.96 9.84
N LYS A 18 3.32 2.10 10.75
CA LYS A 18 4.18 1.50 11.78
C LYS A 18 4.53 0.06 11.41
N ILE A 19 5.82 -0.24 11.25
CA ILE A 19 6.32 -1.60 11.03
C ILE A 19 6.82 -2.15 12.35
N GLN A 20 6.17 -3.20 12.84
CA GLN A 20 6.37 -3.69 14.20
C GLN A 20 7.78 -4.20 14.51
N SER A 21 8.49 -4.81 13.54
CA SER A 21 9.74 -5.52 13.85
C SER A 21 10.93 -4.61 14.16
N LEU A 22 10.86 -3.30 13.89
CA LEU A 22 12.03 -2.40 13.99
C LEU A 22 11.75 -1.06 14.69
N VAL A 23 10.59 -0.86 15.33
CA VAL A 23 10.20 0.44 15.92
C VAL A 23 10.38 1.58 14.90
N THR A 24 10.22 1.27 13.60
CA THR A 24 10.40 2.24 12.52
C THR A 24 9.03 2.79 12.16
N LEU A 25 8.87 4.09 12.38
CA LEU A 25 7.70 4.87 11.96
C LEU A 25 7.99 5.44 10.58
N ILE A 26 7.28 4.95 9.58
CA ILE A 26 7.31 5.49 8.22
C ILE A 26 6.21 6.52 8.11
N GLN A 27 6.56 7.71 7.61
CA GLN A 27 5.60 8.77 7.38
C GLN A 27 5.13 8.72 5.94
N GLY A 28 3.85 8.43 5.73
CA GLY A 28 3.20 8.51 4.44
C GLY A 28 2.18 9.65 4.36
N THR A 29 1.45 9.69 3.26
CA THR A 29 0.35 10.63 3.02
C THR A 29 -0.89 9.91 2.52
N SER A 30 -2.06 10.41 2.90
CA SER A 30 -3.34 9.81 2.50
C SER A 30 -4.47 10.82 2.55
N LEU A 31 -5.50 10.55 1.74
CA LEU A 31 -6.83 11.15 1.86
C LEU A 31 -7.92 10.08 2.00
N SER A 32 -7.59 8.95 2.62
CA SER A 32 -8.62 7.95 2.93
C SER A 32 -9.61 8.50 3.96
N SER A 33 -10.89 8.19 3.76
CA SER A 33 -11.96 8.49 4.75
C SER A 33 -12.15 7.35 5.76
N LYS A 34 -11.35 6.29 5.63
CA LYS A 34 -11.41 5.09 6.46
C LYS A 34 -10.06 4.89 7.14
N ASP A 35 -10.13 4.63 8.43
CA ASP A 35 -8.98 4.24 9.22
C ASP A 35 -9.05 2.75 9.54
N LEU A 36 -7.87 2.16 9.78
CA LEU A 36 -7.79 0.89 10.47
C LEU A 36 -7.86 1.13 11.99
N PRO A 37 -8.26 0.15 12.80
CA PRO A 37 -8.12 0.21 14.24
C PRO A 37 -6.65 0.40 14.69
N SER A 38 -6.41 1.36 15.59
CA SER A 38 -5.10 1.73 16.21
C SER A 38 -4.27 0.60 16.77
N ASP A 39 -4.95 -0.40 17.30
CA ASP A 39 -4.33 -1.42 18.15
C ASP A 39 -4.38 -2.81 17.47
N GLU A 40 -4.77 -2.84 16.19
CA GLU A 40 -4.74 -4.04 15.36
C GLU A 40 -3.70 -3.87 14.26
N PHE A 41 -3.30 -5.02 13.76
CA PHE A 41 -2.02 -5.20 13.17
C PHE A 41 -2.17 -6.27 12.09
N TYR A 42 -1.95 -5.86 10.85
CA TYR A 42 -2.30 -6.69 9.69
C TYR A 42 -1.06 -7.30 9.02
N PRO A 43 -1.13 -8.53 8.49
CA PRO A 43 -0.04 -9.07 7.69
C PRO A 43 0.19 -8.23 6.42
N LEU A 44 1.45 -8.12 5.99
CA LEU A 44 1.78 -7.56 4.69
C LEU A 44 1.89 -8.62 3.61
N ILE A 45 1.58 -8.21 2.39
CA ILE A 45 1.91 -8.96 1.20
C ILE A 45 2.30 -8.01 0.06
N SER A 46 3.32 -8.36 -0.71
CA SER A 46 3.62 -7.62 -1.93
C SER A 46 2.59 -7.96 -3.00
N ALA A 47 2.20 -7.01 -3.84
CA ALA A 47 1.27 -7.28 -4.94
C ALA A 47 1.79 -8.37 -5.91
N LYS A 48 3.12 -8.52 -6.03
CA LYS A 48 3.77 -9.60 -6.79
C LYS A 48 3.51 -10.98 -6.18
N ASP A 49 3.46 -11.08 -4.86
CA ASP A 49 3.21 -12.34 -4.17
C ASP A 49 1.70 -12.65 -4.10
N ALA A 50 0.89 -11.60 -4.01
CA ALA A 50 -0.57 -11.67 -4.06
C ALA A 50 -1.14 -11.90 -5.46
N LYS A 51 -0.31 -11.94 -6.52
CA LYS A 51 -0.79 -12.03 -7.89
C LYS A 51 -1.57 -13.30 -8.19
N HIS A 52 -2.51 -13.21 -9.13
CA HIS A 52 -3.07 -14.38 -9.80
C HIS A 52 -1.98 -15.18 -10.53
N PHE A 53 -2.18 -16.50 -10.63
CA PHE A 53 -1.16 -17.40 -11.19
C PHE A 53 -0.80 -17.06 -12.64
N TYR A 54 -1.78 -16.65 -13.45
CA TYR A 54 -1.63 -16.30 -14.86
C TYR A 54 -1.12 -14.87 -15.11
N VAL A 55 -1.02 -14.03 -14.07
CA VAL A 55 -0.57 -12.64 -14.19
C VAL A 55 0.94 -12.54 -14.03
N LEU A 56 1.60 -11.71 -14.85
CA LEU A 56 3.03 -11.47 -14.73
C LEU A 56 3.31 -10.55 -13.54
N SER A 57 4.40 -10.81 -12.80
CA SER A 57 4.78 -9.99 -11.63
C SER A 57 5.08 -8.53 -11.99
N ARG A 58 5.46 -8.25 -13.25
CA ARG A 58 5.69 -6.88 -13.74
C ARG A 58 4.40 -6.06 -13.90
N GLU A 59 3.26 -6.73 -14.06
CA GLU A 59 1.94 -6.12 -14.15
C GLU A 59 1.29 -6.04 -12.77
N ALA A 60 1.34 -7.14 -12.01
CA ALA A 60 0.70 -7.22 -10.69
C ALA A 60 1.27 -6.24 -9.67
N LYS A 61 2.55 -5.83 -9.81
CA LYS A 61 3.17 -4.88 -8.88
C LYS A 61 2.41 -3.56 -8.77
N PHE A 62 1.62 -3.19 -9.77
CA PHE A 62 0.84 -1.96 -9.83
C PHE A 62 -0.58 -2.10 -9.27
N CYS A 63 -0.98 -3.29 -8.82
CA CYS A 63 -2.33 -3.58 -8.33
C CYS A 63 -3.44 -3.21 -9.32
N ARG A 64 -3.17 -3.28 -10.64
CA ARG A 64 -4.17 -3.04 -11.67
C ARG A 64 -5.33 -4.03 -11.55
N TYR A 65 -6.48 -3.63 -12.07
CA TYR A 65 -7.68 -4.46 -12.08
C TYR A 65 -7.44 -5.88 -12.61
N GLY A 66 -7.95 -6.88 -11.90
CA GLY A 66 -7.83 -8.31 -12.23
C GLY A 66 -6.43 -8.90 -12.05
N THR A 67 -5.54 -8.22 -11.32
CA THR A 67 -4.16 -8.71 -11.11
C THR A 67 -3.96 -9.46 -9.81
N LEU A 68 -4.79 -9.19 -8.79
CA LEU A 68 -4.64 -9.73 -7.44
C LEU A 68 -5.52 -10.95 -7.22
N ASP A 69 -4.95 -11.93 -6.54
CA ASP A 69 -5.65 -13.11 -6.08
C ASP A 69 -6.31 -12.84 -4.72
N ALA A 70 -7.63 -12.91 -4.69
CA ALA A 70 -8.41 -12.61 -3.48
C ALA A 70 -8.04 -13.52 -2.30
N GLU A 71 -7.73 -14.80 -2.52
CA GLU A 71 -7.36 -15.69 -1.41
C GLU A 71 -6.04 -15.27 -0.76
N LYS A 72 -5.12 -14.74 -1.57
CA LYS A 72 -3.82 -14.26 -1.08
C LYS A 72 -3.92 -12.89 -0.43
N ALA A 73 -4.72 -11.97 -0.98
CA ALA A 73 -4.83 -10.59 -0.51
C ALA A 73 -5.76 -10.43 0.71
N LYS A 74 -6.76 -11.30 0.88
CA LYS A 74 -7.79 -11.16 1.91
C LYS A 74 -7.20 -11.02 3.32
N GLY A 75 -7.68 -10.00 4.05
CA GLY A 75 -7.29 -9.73 5.45
C GLY A 75 -5.89 -9.12 5.62
N LYS A 76 -5.20 -8.77 4.53
CA LYS A 76 -3.83 -8.25 4.55
C LYS A 76 -3.79 -6.81 4.06
N ILE A 77 -2.68 -6.15 4.34
CA ILE A 77 -2.32 -4.89 3.68
C ILE A 77 -1.45 -5.23 2.47
N VAL A 78 -1.87 -4.75 1.30
CA VAL A 78 -1.17 -5.01 0.03
C VAL A 78 -0.23 -3.85 -0.29
N VAL A 79 1.02 -4.17 -0.66
CA VAL A 79 2.00 -3.17 -1.10
C VAL A 79 2.08 -3.11 -2.62
N CYS A 80 1.64 -1.97 -3.16
CA CYS A 80 1.56 -1.66 -4.58
C CYS A 80 2.65 -0.62 -4.94
N LEU A 81 3.22 -0.74 -6.13
CA LEU A 81 4.06 0.29 -6.72
C LEU A 81 3.16 1.29 -7.44
N GLU A 82 3.47 2.57 -7.31
CA GLU A 82 2.84 3.63 -8.06
C GLU A 82 3.00 3.40 -9.56
N ASP A 83 1.88 3.51 -10.26
CA ASP A 83 1.76 3.46 -11.71
C ASP A 83 1.16 4.77 -12.18
N GLU A 84 1.76 5.38 -13.19
CA GLU A 84 1.22 6.56 -13.84
C GLU A 84 0.66 6.14 -15.20
N LEU A 85 -0.67 6.01 -15.28
CA LEU A 85 -1.36 5.76 -16.53
C LEU A 85 -2.05 7.05 -16.96
N PHE A 86 -1.63 7.63 -18.09
CA PHE A 86 -2.24 8.85 -18.63
C PHE A 86 -2.25 10.06 -17.66
N GLY A 87 -1.23 10.18 -16.79
CA GLY A 87 -1.15 11.25 -15.79
C GLY A 87 -2.13 11.11 -14.62
N ILE A 88 -2.79 9.95 -14.50
CA ILE A 88 -3.64 9.62 -13.37
C ILE A 88 -2.99 8.46 -12.61
N PRO A 89 -2.49 8.69 -11.39
CA PRO A 89 -1.85 7.64 -10.63
C PRO A 89 -2.88 6.59 -10.18
N ASN A 90 -2.54 5.32 -10.40
CA ASN A 90 -3.18 4.15 -9.80
C ASN A 90 -4.70 4.02 -10.02
N VAL A 91 -5.20 4.44 -11.19
CA VAL A 91 -6.62 4.28 -11.57
C VAL A 91 -7.04 2.82 -11.41
N GLY A 92 -7.99 2.59 -10.50
CA GLY A 92 -8.57 1.26 -10.25
C GLY A 92 -7.76 0.36 -9.31
N ALA A 93 -6.59 0.78 -8.84
CA ALA A 93 -5.80 -0.02 -7.90
C ALA A 93 -6.51 -0.17 -6.55
N ASP A 94 -7.04 0.92 -6.01
CA ASP A 94 -7.81 0.88 -4.76
C ASP A 94 -9.03 -0.04 -4.85
N ALA A 95 -9.72 0.01 -5.99
CA ALA A 95 -10.89 -0.82 -6.24
C ALA A 95 -10.52 -2.30 -6.32
N GLU A 96 -9.42 -2.62 -7.04
CA GLU A 96 -8.89 -3.98 -7.10
C GLU A 96 -8.54 -4.50 -5.71
N VAL A 97 -7.72 -3.76 -4.95
CA VAL A 97 -7.25 -4.15 -3.61
C VAL A 97 -8.43 -4.33 -2.66
N SER A 98 -9.40 -3.41 -2.69
CA SER A 98 -10.62 -3.53 -1.89
C SER A 98 -11.45 -4.75 -2.31
N SER A 99 -11.60 -5.01 -3.62
CA SER A 99 -12.37 -6.15 -4.13
C SER A 99 -11.71 -7.51 -3.82
N ALA A 100 -10.38 -7.54 -3.74
CA ALA A 100 -9.60 -8.70 -3.33
C ALA A 100 -9.71 -8.99 -1.81
N GLY A 101 -10.45 -8.17 -1.06
CA GLY A 101 -10.71 -8.35 0.37
C GLY A 101 -9.56 -7.93 1.27
N ALA A 102 -8.61 -7.15 0.75
CA ALA A 102 -7.56 -6.55 1.56
C ALA A 102 -8.15 -5.51 2.52
N VAL A 103 -7.49 -5.34 3.66
CA VAL A 103 -7.91 -4.38 4.70
C VAL A 103 -7.33 -2.99 4.47
N GLY A 104 -6.25 -2.90 3.70
CA GLY A 104 -5.57 -1.64 3.41
C GLY A 104 -4.54 -1.77 2.30
N MET A 105 -3.97 -0.65 1.91
CA MET A 105 -2.95 -0.56 0.88
C MET A 105 -1.77 0.31 1.32
N ILE A 106 -0.56 -0.08 0.94
CA ILE A 106 0.58 0.83 0.93
C ILE A 106 0.92 1.06 -0.53
N LEU A 107 0.92 2.33 -0.93
CA LEU A 107 1.34 2.75 -2.25
C LEU A 107 2.78 3.26 -2.15
N ALA A 108 3.72 2.65 -2.85
CA ALA A 108 5.12 3.06 -2.87
C ALA A 108 5.42 3.84 -4.16
N SER A 109 5.98 5.05 -4.06
CA SER A 109 6.34 5.84 -5.24
C SER A 109 7.43 5.14 -6.08
N ASP A 110 7.39 5.35 -7.41
CA ASP A 110 8.51 4.99 -8.27
C ASP A 110 9.69 5.97 -8.08
N TYR A 111 10.91 5.53 -8.37
CA TYR A 111 12.13 6.35 -8.25
C TYR A 111 12.05 7.66 -9.05
N LYS A 112 11.25 7.67 -10.12
CA LYS A 112 11.04 8.82 -11.01
C LYS A 112 10.11 9.88 -10.44
N SER A 113 9.30 9.54 -9.44
CA SER A 113 8.28 10.42 -8.83
C SER A 113 8.84 11.29 -7.69
N PHE A 114 10.15 11.58 -7.67
CA PHE A 114 10.91 12.12 -6.53
C PHE A 114 10.36 13.43 -5.89
N TYR A 115 9.44 14.13 -6.56
CA TYR A 115 8.89 15.42 -6.11
C TYR A 115 7.39 15.45 -5.85
N ASP A 116 6.66 14.36 -6.09
CA ASP A 116 5.20 14.36 -5.94
C ASP A 116 4.74 13.59 -4.70
N PHE A 117 4.65 14.30 -3.58
CA PHE A 117 4.07 13.80 -2.33
C PHE A 117 2.58 14.15 -2.21
N THR A 118 1.88 14.24 -3.35
CA THR A 118 0.44 14.51 -3.37
C THR A 118 -0.30 13.37 -2.69
N ALA A 119 -1.13 13.72 -1.71
CA ALA A 119 -2.05 12.79 -1.08
C ALA A 119 -3.23 12.54 -2.02
N TYR A 120 -3.43 11.29 -2.41
CA TYR A 120 -4.53 10.88 -3.31
C TYR A 120 -5.76 10.41 -2.51
N PRO A 121 -6.98 10.69 -2.99
CA PRO A 121 -8.19 10.15 -2.40
C PRO A 121 -8.25 8.64 -2.64
N HIS A 122 -8.44 7.87 -1.56
CA HIS A 122 -8.50 6.41 -1.61
C HIS A 122 -9.80 5.88 -0.99
N VAL A 123 -10.35 4.80 -1.55
CA VAL A 123 -11.62 4.19 -1.08
C VAL A 123 -11.43 3.20 0.09
N LEU A 124 -10.18 2.81 0.36
CA LEU A 124 -9.75 1.98 1.49
C LEU A 124 -8.62 2.69 2.26
N PRO A 125 -8.35 2.28 3.52
CA PRO A 125 -7.19 2.78 4.26
C PRO A 125 -5.92 2.59 3.44
N THR A 126 -5.27 3.69 3.08
CA THR A 126 -4.10 3.68 2.19
C THR A 126 -3.05 4.63 2.71
N SER A 127 -1.77 4.29 2.61
CA SER A 127 -0.69 5.25 2.80
C SER A 127 0.23 5.27 1.60
N HIS A 128 0.40 6.47 1.02
CA HIS A 128 1.41 6.73 0.01
C HIS A 128 2.75 7.03 0.69
N VAL A 129 3.78 6.24 0.38
CA VAL A 129 5.13 6.37 0.94
C VAL A 129 6.13 6.64 -0.17
N ASN A 130 7.22 7.34 0.16
CA ASN A 130 8.28 7.62 -0.81
C ASN A 130 9.01 6.35 -1.28
N TYR A 131 9.82 6.51 -2.33
CA TYR A 131 10.61 5.42 -2.89
C TYR A 131 11.52 4.72 -1.87
N SER A 132 12.25 5.46 -1.03
CA SER A 132 13.17 4.86 -0.04
C SER A 132 12.43 3.99 0.99
N ASP A 133 11.31 4.48 1.51
CA ASP A 133 10.48 3.79 2.48
C ASP A 133 9.78 2.60 1.83
N GLY A 134 9.32 2.74 0.58
CA GLY A 134 8.81 1.63 -0.22
C GLY A 134 9.83 0.51 -0.40
N GLN A 135 11.08 0.84 -0.71
CA GLN A 135 12.15 -0.16 -0.85
C GLN A 135 12.47 -0.84 0.48
N TYR A 136 12.44 -0.10 1.58
CA TYR A 136 12.58 -0.65 2.92
C TYR A 136 11.44 -1.66 3.22
N ILE A 137 10.19 -1.30 2.93
CA ILE A 137 9.03 -2.18 3.09
C ILE A 137 9.17 -3.45 2.24
N TYR A 138 9.56 -3.32 0.96
CA TYR A 138 9.76 -4.48 0.09
C TYR A 138 10.88 -5.40 0.58
N SER A 139 11.93 -4.83 1.17
CA SER A 139 13.03 -5.59 1.76
C SER A 139 12.57 -6.35 3.00
N TYR A 140 11.76 -5.69 3.84
CA TYR A 140 11.13 -6.31 5.02
C TYR A 140 10.23 -7.50 4.64
N ILE A 141 9.37 -7.36 3.63
CA ILE A 141 8.52 -8.47 3.16
C ILE A 141 9.37 -9.68 2.72
N GLN A 142 10.53 -9.43 2.10
CA GLN A 142 11.41 -10.50 1.61
C GLN A 142 12.19 -11.19 2.73
N SER A 143 12.59 -10.47 3.78
CA SER A 143 13.32 -11.07 4.92
C SER A 143 12.46 -11.95 5.83
N GLU A 144 11.14 -11.80 5.74
CA GLU A 144 10.15 -12.53 6.54
C GLU A 144 9.55 -13.74 5.79
N LYS A 145 10.09 -14.07 4.61
CA LYS A 145 9.80 -15.31 3.87
C LYS A 145 10.74 -16.43 4.29
#